data_AF-M3J3F8-F1
#
_entry.id   AF-M3J3F8-F1
#
_cell.length_a   1.000
_cell.length_b   1.000
_cell.length_c   1.000
_cell.angle_alpha   90.00
_cell.angle_beta   90.00
_cell.angle_gamma   90.00
#
_symmetry.space_group_name_H-M   'P 1'
#
loop_
_entity.id
_entity.type
_entity.pdbx_description
1 polymer ?
#
loop_
_entity_poly.entity_id
_entity_poly.type
_entity_poly.pdbx_seq_one_letter_code
_entity_poly.pdbx_strand_id
1 'polypeptide(L)'
;EEYPMISIFQQLLNLTSRLMSYYVDVISYIYNDLKHILKYQISPNTNLVNNINIYLGLIDKYKTQMTQLSNIDHVLQIYKKLLEFINPGLTQILNHLSSLNATNEPLLRKSLIGVFIRTGIEEKIKFIVEENKKPLDRFEKDPNTANDFLERLNNEISTIPPSSYITQSLTRFVEELVQEYTLDIPLLELAMDKLNTNYKEEKKLDKLKNSILQRIIEQEVDTSSVSFTETEVKTIDLLEYLTAHIDFVKRLLPIYIRFDKLLFHKLRIDKLPCPEPGNIESILDHVIEPFIDTLVIGGTVGLSKDRTYHLVFSFVQDLAIELFTLNKNYHGFIPQNRPGRYGDDESFWNSIHAYAENLLQLTYFLQNSSKGAHDVNRIMGDLKEEFEQAENEAREDFFNLMVFEKIFECDKRILKHQLRQILFGNRDE
;
A
#
# COMPACT_ATOMS: atom_id res chain seq x y z
N GLU A 1 -32.81 4.77 -28.44
CA GLU A 1 -31.95 5.21 -27.34
C GLU A 1 -31.86 4.05 -26.36
N GLU A 2 -30.66 3.58 -26.02
CA GLU A 2 -30.51 2.57 -24.97
C GLU A 2 -30.93 3.20 -23.64
N TYR A 3 -31.91 2.61 -22.98
CA TYR A 3 -32.34 3.08 -21.67
C TYR A 3 -31.19 2.86 -20.67
N PRO A 4 -30.70 3.90 -19.97
CA PRO A 4 -29.57 3.80 -19.02
C PRO A 4 -29.75 2.67 -17.99
N MET A 5 -31.00 2.35 -17.65
CA MET A 5 -31.37 1.26 -16.76
C MET A 5 -31.00 -0.14 -17.27
N ILE A 6 -31.18 -0.41 -18.57
CA ILE A 6 -30.83 -1.71 -19.15
C ILE A 6 -29.31 -1.89 -19.07
N SER A 7 -28.55 -0.84 -19.38
CA SER A 7 -27.10 -0.82 -19.27
C SER A 7 -26.64 -1.03 -17.82
N ILE A 8 -27.30 -0.44 -16.83
CA ILE A 8 -27.02 -0.68 -15.41
C ILE A 8 -27.22 -2.16 -15.04
N PHE A 9 -28.34 -2.78 -15.42
CA PHE A 9 -28.58 -4.19 -15.12
C PHE A 9 -27.56 -5.10 -15.80
N GLN A 10 -27.17 -4.79 -17.05
CA GLN A 10 -26.12 -5.52 -17.75
C GLN A 10 -24.77 -5.38 -17.04
N GLN A 11 -24.40 -4.18 -16.58
CA GLN A 11 -23.13 -3.99 -15.87
C GLN A 11 -23.14 -4.64 -14.48
N LEU A 12 -24.26 -4.65 -13.77
CA LEU A 12 -24.39 -5.42 -12.53
C LEU A 12 -24.20 -6.92 -12.78
N LEU A 13 -24.77 -7.47 -13.86
CA LEU A 13 -24.54 -8.87 -14.26
C LEU A 13 -23.10 -9.12 -14.70
N ASN A 14 -22.45 -8.18 -15.41
CA ASN A 14 -21.05 -8.30 -15.79
C ASN A 14 -20.15 -8.32 -14.56
N LEU A 15 -20.36 -7.40 -13.61
CA LEU A 15 -19.63 -7.37 -12.35
C LEU A 15 -19.85 -8.66 -11.55
N THR A 16 -21.09 -9.13 -11.46
CA THR A 16 -21.44 -10.38 -10.78
C THR A 16 -20.74 -11.60 -11.40
N SER A 17 -20.82 -11.74 -12.73
CA SER A 17 -20.14 -12.80 -13.47
C SER A 17 -18.63 -12.72 -13.30
N ARG A 18 -18.05 -11.51 -13.38
CA ARG A 18 -16.61 -11.30 -13.22
C ARG A 18 -16.13 -11.74 -11.84
N LEU A 19 -16.82 -11.37 -10.77
CA LEU A 19 -16.46 -11.75 -9.40
C LEU A 19 -16.62 -13.26 -9.15
N MET A 20 -17.70 -13.87 -9.67
CA MET A 20 -17.93 -15.31 -9.57
C MET A 20 -16.86 -16.12 -10.30
N SER A 21 -16.53 -15.75 -11.55
CA SER A 21 -15.46 -16.38 -12.32
C SER A 21 -14.11 -16.20 -11.65
N TYR A 22 -13.81 -14.98 -11.18
CA TYR A 22 -12.58 -14.69 -10.43
C TYR A 22 -12.44 -15.60 -9.21
N TYR A 23 -13.52 -15.76 -8.45
CA TYR A 23 -13.55 -16.66 -7.30
C TYR A 23 -13.29 -18.11 -7.70
N VAL A 24 -13.93 -18.62 -8.75
CA VAL A 24 -13.76 -20.01 -9.22
C VAL A 24 -12.31 -20.27 -9.61
N ASP A 25 -11.71 -19.39 -10.40
CA ASP A 25 -10.32 -19.51 -10.86
C ASP A 25 -9.35 -19.58 -9.68
N VAL A 26 -9.48 -18.62 -8.76
CA VAL A 26 -8.60 -18.53 -7.60
C VAL A 26 -8.77 -19.72 -6.66
N ILE A 27 -10.01 -20.11 -6.34
CA ILE A 27 -10.25 -21.25 -5.45
C ILE A 27 -9.73 -22.55 -6.06
N SER A 28 -9.89 -22.71 -7.38
CA SER A 28 -9.34 -23.86 -8.09
C SER A 28 -7.82 -23.90 -8.01
N TYR A 29 -7.16 -22.75 -8.20
CA TYR A 29 -5.71 -22.62 -8.04
C TYR A 29 -5.25 -22.96 -6.62
N ILE A 30 -5.94 -22.45 -5.59
CA ILE A 30 -5.59 -22.73 -4.18
C ILE A 30 -5.70 -24.23 -3.87
N TYR A 31 -6.75 -24.90 -4.36
CA TYR A 31 -7.01 -26.31 -4.08
C TYR A 31 -6.20 -27.29 -4.89
N ASN A 32 -5.91 -26.97 -6.14
CA ASN A 32 -5.25 -27.88 -7.06
C ASN A 32 -3.76 -27.59 -7.15
N ASP A 33 -3.36 -26.33 -7.36
CA ASP A 33 -1.96 -26.03 -7.64
C ASP A 33 -1.19 -25.71 -6.35
N LEU A 34 -1.71 -24.76 -5.56
CA LEU A 34 -1.04 -24.28 -4.36
C LEU A 34 -0.99 -25.35 -3.26
N LYS A 35 -2.02 -26.20 -3.17
CA LYS A 35 -2.06 -27.34 -2.25
C LYS A 35 -0.87 -28.27 -2.43
N HIS A 36 -0.46 -28.54 -3.66
CA HIS A 36 0.66 -29.45 -3.93
C HIS A 36 2.00 -28.81 -3.54
N ILE A 37 2.14 -27.50 -3.76
CA ILE A 37 3.36 -26.75 -3.47
C ILE A 37 3.52 -26.50 -1.96
N LEU A 38 2.45 -26.07 -1.29
CA LEU A 38 2.46 -25.71 0.14
C LEU A 38 2.00 -26.84 1.08
N LYS A 39 1.65 -28.01 0.52
CA LYS A 39 1.21 -29.24 1.23
C LYS A 39 0.02 -29.03 2.17
N TYR A 40 -0.95 -28.19 1.81
CA TYR A 40 -2.16 -28.00 2.60
C TYR A 40 -3.07 -29.23 2.64
N GLN A 41 -3.87 -29.38 3.70
CA GLN A 41 -4.95 -30.36 3.77
C GLN A 41 -6.31 -29.70 3.59
N ILE A 42 -6.56 -29.20 2.38
CA ILE A 42 -7.88 -28.65 2.06
C ILE A 42 -8.66 -29.62 1.19
N SER A 43 -9.90 -29.85 1.61
CA SER A 43 -10.90 -30.56 0.81
C SER A 43 -11.56 -29.56 -0.14
N PRO A 44 -11.47 -29.76 -1.46
CA PRO A 44 -12.10 -28.85 -2.40
C PRO A 44 -13.62 -28.87 -2.21
N ASN A 45 -14.24 -27.68 -2.10
CA ASN A 45 -15.69 -27.55 -2.10
C ASN A 45 -16.23 -27.60 -3.53
N THR A 46 -16.12 -28.78 -4.15
CA THR A 46 -16.50 -29.03 -5.55
C THR A 46 -17.97 -28.71 -5.82
N ASN A 47 -18.84 -28.94 -4.85
CA ASN A 47 -20.27 -28.60 -4.94
C ASN A 47 -20.49 -27.08 -5.11
N LEU A 48 -19.77 -26.27 -4.33
CA LEU A 48 -19.86 -24.81 -4.44
C LEU A 48 -19.35 -24.31 -5.80
N VAL A 49 -18.20 -24.81 -6.25
CA VAL A 49 -17.63 -24.44 -7.56
C VAL A 49 -18.59 -24.81 -8.70
N ASN A 50 -19.18 -26.01 -8.65
CA ASN A 50 -20.17 -26.46 -9.63
C ASN A 50 -21.42 -25.58 -9.63
N ASN A 51 -21.94 -25.22 -8.46
CA ASN A 51 -23.10 -24.33 -8.34
C ASN A 51 -22.80 -22.95 -8.95
N ILE A 52 -21.61 -22.40 -8.70
CA ILE A 52 -21.21 -21.10 -9.27
C ILE A 52 -21.09 -21.17 -10.79
N ASN A 53 -20.51 -22.24 -11.33
CA ASN A 53 -20.45 -22.44 -12.79
C ASN A 53 -21.85 -22.53 -13.43
N ILE A 54 -22.82 -23.13 -12.73
CA ILE A 54 -24.23 -23.13 -13.17
C ILE A 54 -24.77 -21.69 -13.18
N TYR A 55 -24.51 -20.89 -12.15
CA TYR A 55 -24.94 -19.49 -12.09
C TYR A 55 -24.31 -18.63 -13.19
N LEU A 56 -23.02 -18.81 -13.48
CA LEU A 56 -22.34 -18.15 -14.60
C LEU A 56 -23.02 -18.47 -15.94
N GLY A 57 -23.34 -19.74 -16.19
CA GLY A 57 -24.08 -20.14 -17.38
C GLY A 57 -25.49 -19.53 -17.48
N LEU A 58 -26.18 -19.37 -16.34
CA LEU A 58 -27.46 -18.66 -16.29
C LEU A 58 -27.28 -17.16 -16.60
N ILE A 59 -26.29 -16.50 -16.00
CA ILE A 59 -26.00 -15.08 -16.26
C ILE A 59 -25.77 -14.85 -17.75
N ASP A 60 -24.91 -15.63 -18.40
CA ASP A 60 -24.59 -15.44 -19.82
C ASP A 60 -25.80 -15.68 -20.72
N LYS A 61 -26.61 -16.70 -20.40
CA LYS A 61 -27.87 -16.98 -21.11
C LYS A 61 -28.84 -15.80 -21.01
N TYR A 62 -29.08 -15.28 -19.81
CA TYR A 62 -30.08 -14.22 -19.60
C TYR A 62 -29.57 -12.84 -20.03
N LYS A 63 -28.27 -12.56 -19.92
CA LYS A 63 -27.67 -11.32 -20.44
C LYS A 63 -27.88 -11.19 -21.94
N THR A 64 -27.70 -12.28 -22.68
CA THR A 64 -27.95 -12.34 -24.14
C THR A 64 -29.44 -12.18 -24.48
N GLN A 65 -30.34 -12.63 -23.61
CA GLN A 65 -31.78 -12.44 -23.81
C GLN A 65 -32.21 -10.99 -23.52
N MET A 66 -31.63 -10.34 -22.50
CA MET A 66 -31.97 -8.98 -22.12
C MET A 66 -31.60 -7.95 -23.19
N THR A 67 -30.53 -8.16 -23.95
CA THR A 67 -30.14 -7.29 -25.08
C THR A 67 -31.12 -7.36 -26.26
N GLN A 68 -31.94 -8.41 -26.34
CA GLN A 68 -32.91 -8.62 -27.43
C GLN A 68 -34.30 -8.06 -27.10
N LEU A 69 -34.51 -7.58 -25.87
CA LEU A 69 -35.80 -7.09 -25.39
C LEU A 69 -35.89 -5.58 -25.47
N SER A 70 -36.98 -5.08 -26.07
CA SER A 70 -37.30 -3.65 -26.13
C SER A 70 -38.16 -3.15 -24.96
N ASN A 71 -38.77 -4.07 -24.20
CA ASN A 71 -39.65 -3.75 -23.07
C ASN A 71 -38.86 -3.82 -21.73
N ILE A 72 -38.75 -2.68 -21.05
CA ILE A 72 -38.04 -2.54 -19.77
C ILE A 72 -38.67 -3.39 -18.67
N ASP A 73 -40.00 -3.50 -18.60
CA ASP A 73 -40.68 -4.32 -17.59
C ASP A 73 -40.32 -5.81 -17.73
N HIS A 74 -40.15 -6.28 -18.97
CA HIS A 74 -39.71 -7.63 -19.24
C HIS A 74 -38.24 -7.84 -18.83
N VAL A 75 -37.37 -6.87 -19.14
CA VAL A 75 -35.97 -6.88 -18.71
C VAL A 75 -35.89 -6.93 -17.17
N LEU A 76 -36.68 -6.10 -16.49
CA LEU A 76 -36.77 -6.03 -15.04
C LEU A 76 -37.24 -7.36 -14.42
N GLN A 77 -38.26 -7.99 -14.99
CA GLN A 77 -38.76 -9.29 -14.51
C GLN A 77 -37.72 -10.41 -14.67
N ILE A 78 -37.01 -10.42 -15.81
CA ILE A 78 -35.92 -11.38 -16.04
C ILE A 78 -34.79 -11.13 -15.03
N TYR A 79 -34.40 -9.88 -14.84
CA TYR A 79 -33.36 -9.52 -13.88
C TYR A 79 -33.73 -9.93 -12.45
N LYS A 80 -34.96 -9.64 -12.00
CA LYS A 80 -35.46 -10.05 -10.68
C LYS A 80 -35.40 -11.56 -10.47
N LYS A 81 -35.91 -12.33 -11.43
CA LYS A 81 -35.84 -13.80 -11.37
C LYS A 81 -34.40 -14.29 -11.33
N LEU A 82 -33.54 -13.70 -12.14
CA LEU A 82 -32.13 -14.06 -12.20
C LEU A 82 -31.42 -13.78 -10.85
N LEU A 83 -31.74 -12.66 -10.19
CA LEU A 83 -31.24 -12.34 -8.85
C LEU A 83 -31.65 -13.37 -7.79
N GLU A 84 -32.88 -13.91 -7.86
CA GLU A 84 -33.33 -14.98 -6.95
C GLU A 84 -32.44 -16.22 -7.03
N PHE A 85 -31.88 -16.53 -8.21
CA PHE A 85 -30.99 -17.66 -8.40
C PHE A 85 -29.53 -17.36 -8.03
N ILE A 86 -29.04 -16.15 -8.33
CA ILE A 86 -27.61 -15.83 -8.18
C ILE A 86 -27.24 -15.36 -6.77
N ASN A 87 -28.13 -14.62 -6.08
CA ASN A 87 -27.85 -14.09 -4.74
C ASN A 87 -27.49 -15.19 -3.70
N PRO A 88 -28.15 -16.37 -3.70
CA PRO A 88 -27.69 -17.50 -2.89
C PRO A 88 -26.24 -17.90 -3.18
N GLY A 89 -25.82 -17.90 -4.45
CA GLY A 89 -24.44 -18.16 -4.85
C GLY A 89 -23.44 -17.14 -4.31
N LEU A 90 -23.74 -15.84 -4.41
CA LEU A 90 -22.90 -14.79 -3.82
C LEU A 90 -22.79 -14.93 -2.30
N THR A 91 -23.89 -15.27 -1.64
CA THR A 91 -23.92 -15.50 -0.19
C THR A 91 -23.09 -16.73 0.20
N GLN A 92 -23.17 -17.82 -0.59
CA GLN A 92 -22.34 -19.00 -0.39
C GLN A 92 -20.85 -18.70 -0.56
N ILE A 93 -20.49 -17.86 -1.54
CA ILE A 93 -19.10 -17.39 -1.71
C ILE A 93 -18.65 -16.62 -0.45
N LEU A 94 -19.42 -15.65 0.04
CA LEU A 94 -19.08 -14.89 1.25
C LEU A 94 -18.91 -15.79 2.48
N ASN A 95 -19.82 -16.74 2.68
CA ASN A 95 -19.74 -17.68 3.78
C ASN A 95 -18.50 -18.58 3.68
N HIS A 96 -18.18 -19.02 2.46
CA HIS A 96 -17.01 -19.85 2.24
C HIS A 96 -15.71 -19.08 2.46
N LEU A 97 -15.58 -17.86 1.91
CA LEU A 97 -14.45 -16.98 2.19
C LEU A 97 -14.29 -16.72 3.69
N SER A 98 -15.39 -16.50 4.41
CA SER A 98 -15.39 -16.35 5.86
C SER A 98 -14.91 -17.61 6.59
N SER A 99 -15.36 -18.80 6.18
CA SER A 99 -14.88 -20.08 6.75
C SER A 99 -13.41 -20.34 6.47
N LEU A 100 -12.95 -19.95 5.28
CA LEU A 100 -11.56 -20.07 4.86
C LEU A 100 -10.67 -19.10 5.64
N ASN A 101 -11.14 -17.89 5.92
CA ASN A 101 -10.45 -16.94 6.80
C ASN A 101 -10.42 -17.38 8.28
N ALA A 102 -11.40 -18.17 8.71
CA ALA A 102 -11.49 -18.73 10.06
C ALA A 102 -10.73 -20.06 10.23
N THR A 103 -10.01 -20.53 9.21
CA THR A 103 -9.23 -21.77 9.28
C THR A 103 -8.11 -21.70 10.34
N ASN A 104 -7.83 -22.84 10.96
CA ASN A 104 -6.70 -23.01 11.88
C ASN A 104 -5.36 -23.17 11.14
N GLU A 105 -5.37 -23.28 9.82
CA GLU A 105 -4.16 -23.36 8.98
C GLU A 105 -3.62 -21.95 8.67
N PRO A 106 -2.57 -21.47 9.35
CA PRO A 106 -2.19 -20.05 9.27
C PRO A 106 -1.65 -19.68 7.89
N LEU A 107 -0.89 -20.57 7.25
CA LEU A 107 -0.37 -20.37 5.90
C LEU A 107 -1.50 -20.24 4.87
N LEU A 108 -2.51 -21.12 4.93
CA LEU A 108 -3.69 -21.05 4.06
C LEU A 108 -4.43 -19.73 4.27
N ARG A 109 -4.68 -19.37 5.54
CA ARG A 109 -5.33 -18.10 5.89
C ARG A 109 -4.59 -16.90 5.29
N LYS A 110 -3.26 -16.87 5.36
CA LYS A 110 -2.46 -15.77 4.80
C LYS A 110 -2.49 -15.74 3.27
N SER A 111 -2.50 -16.90 2.60
CA SER A 111 -2.69 -16.98 1.14
C SER A 111 -4.05 -16.45 0.71
N LEU A 112 -5.10 -16.78 1.46
CA LEU A 112 -6.46 -16.29 1.19
C LEU A 112 -6.57 -14.78 1.36
N ILE A 113 -5.98 -14.22 2.41
CA ILE A 113 -5.92 -12.77 2.63
C ILE A 113 -5.22 -12.07 1.44
N GLY A 114 -4.06 -12.58 1.02
CA GLY A 114 -3.28 -11.99 -0.06
C GLY A 114 -3.99 -12.00 -1.41
N VAL A 115 -4.89 -12.96 -1.65
CA VAL A 115 -5.57 -13.13 -2.93
C VAL A 115 -6.96 -12.50 -2.96
N PHE A 116 -7.77 -12.69 -1.92
CA PHE A 116 -9.18 -12.25 -1.92
C PHE A 116 -9.41 -10.90 -1.23
N ILE A 117 -8.65 -10.59 -0.17
CA ILE A 117 -8.81 -9.34 0.57
C ILE A 117 -8.04 -8.21 -0.13
N ARG A 118 -6.82 -8.47 -0.62
CA ARG A 118 -5.99 -7.46 -1.30
C ARG A 118 -6.65 -6.92 -2.58
N THR A 119 -7.48 -7.73 -3.25
CA THR A 119 -8.16 -7.37 -4.49
C THR A 119 -9.51 -6.70 -4.27
N GLY A 120 -9.94 -6.51 -3.02
CA GLY A 120 -11.22 -5.89 -2.66
C GLY A 120 -12.44 -6.72 -3.10
N ILE A 121 -12.24 -8.00 -3.41
CA ILE A 121 -13.27 -8.86 -4.00
C ILE A 121 -14.37 -9.16 -2.98
N GLU A 122 -14.02 -9.36 -1.71
CA GLU A 122 -15.01 -9.57 -0.65
C GLU A 122 -15.92 -8.34 -0.49
N GLU A 123 -15.35 -7.13 -0.48
CA GLU A 123 -16.09 -5.86 -0.42
C GLU A 123 -16.96 -5.65 -1.65
N LYS A 124 -16.45 -5.95 -2.84
CA LYS A 124 -17.23 -5.87 -4.10
C LYS A 124 -18.39 -6.87 -4.13
N ILE A 125 -18.21 -8.08 -3.59
CA ILE A 125 -19.29 -9.06 -3.45
C ILE A 125 -20.33 -8.56 -2.44
N LYS A 126 -19.91 -8.02 -1.29
CA LYS A 126 -20.82 -7.41 -0.30
C LYS A 126 -21.60 -6.26 -0.90
N PHE A 127 -20.92 -5.37 -1.64
CA PHE A 127 -21.54 -4.27 -2.38
C PHE A 127 -22.64 -4.78 -3.32
N ILE A 128 -22.38 -5.80 -4.15
CA ILE A 128 -23.40 -6.35 -5.05
C ILE A 128 -24.57 -6.96 -4.28
N VAL A 129 -24.30 -7.73 -3.22
CA VAL A 129 -25.36 -8.32 -2.39
C VAL A 129 -26.25 -7.25 -1.77
N GLU A 130 -25.68 -6.10 -1.39
CA GLU A 130 -26.43 -4.95 -0.88
C GLU A 130 -27.17 -4.20 -1.98
N GLU A 131 -26.54 -3.93 -3.12
CA GLU A 131 -27.19 -3.27 -4.26
C GLU A 131 -28.36 -4.08 -4.81
N ASN A 132 -28.26 -5.40 -4.84
CA ASN A 132 -29.33 -6.30 -5.30
C ASN A 132 -30.57 -6.31 -4.38
N LYS A 133 -30.48 -5.75 -3.17
CA LYS A 133 -31.62 -5.58 -2.25
C LYS A 133 -32.37 -4.27 -2.47
N LYS A 134 -31.79 -3.32 -3.22
CA LYS A 134 -32.37 -1.99 -3.41
C LYS A 134 -33.46 -2.02 -4.48
N PRO A 135 -34.43 -1.08 -4.45
CA PRO A 135 -35.45 -0.97 -5.49
C PRO A 135 -34.80 -0.77 -6.86
N LEU A 136 -35.15 -1.62 -7.82
CA LEU A 136 -34.54 -1.66 -9.15
C LEU A 136 -35.03 -0.54 -10.07
N ASP A 137 -36.19 0.03 -9.76
CA ASP A 137 -36.87 1.15 -10.41
C ASP A 137 -36.34 2.53 -9.96
N ARG A 138 -35.40 2.58 -9.00
CA ARG A 138 -34.86 3.85 -8.48
C ARG A 138 -34.17 4.72 -9.54
N PHE A 139 -33.80 4.15 -10.67
CA PHE A 139 -33.15 4.82 -11.80
C PHE A 139 -34.15 5.37 -12.83
N GLU A 140 -35.46 5.19 -12.63
CA GLU A 140 -36.50 5.69 -13.55
C GLU A 140 -36.67 7.22 -13.51
N LYS A 141 -36.36 7.84 -12.37
CA LYS A 141 -36.74 9.23 -12.08
C LYS A 141 -35.64 10.25 -12.30
N ASP A 142 -34.38 9.82 -12.40
CA ASP A 142 -33.23 10.71 -12.53
C ASP A 142 -32.13 10.10 -13.44
N PRO A 143 -32.03 10.59 -14.69
CA PRO A 143 -31.01 10.15 -15.64
C PRO A 143 -29.56 10.45 -15.22
N ASN A 144 -29.32 11.53 -14.47
CA ASN A 144 -27.96 11.89 -14.04
C ASN A 144 -27.47 10.90 -12.98
N THR A 145 -28.30 10.62 -11.98
CA THR A 145 -28.03 9.59 -10.98
C THR A 145 -27.79 8.20 -11.62
N ALA A 146 -28.52 7.87 -12.68
CA ALA A 146 -28.33 6.61 -13.41
C ALA A 146 -26.96 6.55 -14.13
N ASN A 147 -26.56 7.65 -14.78
CA ASN A 147 -25.28 7.73 -15.48
C ASN A 147 -24.08 7.70 -14.52
N ASP A 148 -24.14 8.46 -13.42
CA ASP A 148 -23.09 8.46 -12.39
C ASP A 148 -22.91 7.07 -11.78
N PHE A 149 -24.03 6.37 -11.53
CA PHE A 149 -23.99 5.00 -11.03
C PHE A 149 -23.41 4.01 -12.06
N LEU A 150 -23.75 4.18 -13.34
CA LEU A 150 -23.20 3.35 -14.42
C LEU A 150 -21.69 3.54 -14.56
N GLU A 151 -21.20 4.78 -14.48
CA GLU A 151 -19.77 5.09 -14.49
C GLU A 151 -19.06 4.43 -13.30
N ARG A 152 -19.64 4.55 -12.10
CA ARG A 152 -19.13 3.86 -10.92
C ARG A 152 -19.04 2.35 -11.14
N LEU A 153 -20.08 1.72 -11.70
CA LEU A 153 -20.05 0.27 -11.98
C LEU A 153 -18.95 -0.12 -12.97
N ASN A 154 -18.75 0.67 -14.03
CA ASN A 154 -17.68 0.42 -14.99
C ASN A 154 -16.29 0.51 -14.33
N ASN A 155 -16.10 1.48 -13.42
CA ASN A 155 -14.88 1.61 -12.61
C ASN A 155 -14.72 0.42 -11.64
N GLU A 156 -15.79 -0.06 -11.03
CA GLU A 156 -15.75 -1.24 -10.16
C GLU A 156 -15.36 -2.52 -10.92
N ILE A 157 -15.76 -2.65 -12.19
CA ILE A 157 -15.39 -3.77 -13.07
C ILE A 157 -13.93 -3.68 -13.51
N SER A 158 -13.49 -2.50 -13.96
CA SER A 158 -12.13 -2.29 -14.49
C SER A 158 -11.04 -2.48 -13.43
N THR A 159 -11.38 -2.21 -12.16
CA THR A 159 -10.48 -2.38 -11.01
C THR A 159 -10.33 -3.82 -10.54
N ILE A 160 -11.06 -4.80 -11.12
CA ILE A 160 -10.88 -6.22 -10.80
C ILE A 160 -9.73 -6.78 -11.65
N PRO A 161 -8.57 -7.13 -11.03
CA PRO A 161 -7.46 -7.68 -11.79
C PRO A 161 -7.83 -9.05 -12.40
N PRO A 162 -7.21 -9.44 -13.53
CA PRO A 162 -7.34 -10.81 -14.04
C PRO A 162 -6.91 -11.84 -12.99
N SER A 163 -7.66 -12.94 -12.86
CA SER A 163 -7.32 -14.05 -11.96
C SER A 163 -5.93 -14.61 -12.25
N SER A 164 -5.56 -14.72 -13.54
CA SER A 164 -4.24 -15.17 -14.00
C SER A 164 -3.07 -14.34 -13.47
N TYR A 165 -3.23 -13.02 -13.35
CA TYR A 165 -2.18 -12.14 -12.85
C TYR A 165 -1.88 -12.43 -11.37
N ILE A 166 -2.94 -12.66 -10.58
CA ILE A 166 -2.80 -12.92 -9.15
C ILE A 166 -2.28 -14.33 -8.90
N THR A 167 -2.75 -15.34 -9.65
CA THR A 167 -2.21 -16.70 -9.54
C THR A 167 -0.74 -16.76 -9.96
N GLN A 168 -0.33 -16.08 -11.03
CA GLN A 168 1.08 -15.98 -11.44
C GLN A 168 1.95 -15.28 -10.38
N SER A 169 1.48 -14.15 -9.83
CA SER A 169 2.22 -13.43 -8.79
C SER A 169 2.42 -14.28 -7.53
N LEU A 170 1.38 -15.01 -7.12
CA LEU A 170 1.46 -15.91 -5.97
C LEU A 170 2.33 -17.14 -6.26
N THR A 171 2.24 -17.75 -7.43
CA THR A 171 3.13 -18.86 -7.84
C THR A 171 4.58 -18.42 -7.80
N ARG A 172 4.91 -17.30 -8.46
CA ARG A 172 6.29 -16.78 -8.51
C ARG A 172 6.82 -16.50 -7.11
N PHE A 173 6.02 -15.88 -6.25
CA PHE A 173 6.39 -15.63 -4.88
C PHE A 173 6.69 -16.93 -4.11
N VAL A 174 5.82 -17.93 -4.24
CA VAL A 174 6.03 -19.22 -3.59
C VAL A 174 7.26 -19.94 -4.14
N GLU A 175 7.50 -19.88 -5.45
CA GLU A 175 8.70 -20.44 -6.08
C GLU A 175 9.98 -19.76 -5.56
N GLU A 176 10.00 -18.42 -5.49
CA GLU A 176 11.11 -17.64 -4.92
C GLU A 176 11.35 -18.05 -3.45
N LEU A 177 10.28 -18.22 -2.67
CA LEU A 177 10.41 -18.66 -1.28
C LEU A 177 10.91 -20.09 -1.14
N VAL A 178 10.41 -21.02 -1.95
CA VAL A 178 10.82 -22.43 -1.91
C VAL A 178 12.29 -22.56 -2.32
N GLN A 179 12.71 -21.81 -3.34
CA GLN A 179 14.10 -21.77 -3.80
C GLN A 179 15.04 -21.22 -2.72
N GLU A 180 14.58 -20.28 -1.92
CA GLU A 180 15.45 -19.51 -1.03
C GLU A 180 15.43 -19.94 0.44
N TYR A 181 14.27 -20.39 0.93
CA TYR A 181 14.03 -20.68 2.35
C TYR A 181 13.76 -22.16 2.62
N THR A 182 13.76 -23.02 1.58
CA THR A 182 13.28 -24.42 1.63
C THR A 182 11.79 -24.52 1.98
N LEU A 183 11.20 -25.73 1.96
CA LEU A 183 9.79 -25.99 2.28
C LEU A 183 9.50 -25.93 3.80
N ASP A 184 10.03 -24.94 4.49
CA ASP A 184 9.77 -24.73 5.91
C ASP A 184 8.51 -23.88 6.11
N ILE A 185 7.42 -24.55 6.49
CA ILE A 185 6.07 -23.97 6.62
C ILE A 185 6.06 -22.68 7.48
N PRO A 186 6.70 -22.64 8.67
CA PRO A 186 6.92 -21.41 9.43
C PRO A 186 7.55 -20.25 8.66
N LEU A 187 8.56 -20.48 7.81
CA LEU A 187 9.18 -19.42 7.01
C LEU A 187 8.24 -18.93 5.91
N LEU A 188 7.51 -19.85 5.27
CA LEU A 188 6.49 -19.52 4.28
C LEU A 188 5.37 -18.69 4.91
N GLU A 189 4.98 -18.97 6.15
CA GLU A 189 3.99 -18.17 6.88
C GLU A 189 4.47 -16.75 7.12
N LEU A 190 5.72 -16.59 7.56
CA LEU A 190 6.31 -15.28 7.81
C LEU A 190 6.46 -14.47 6.52
N ALA A 191 6.82 -15.11 5.42
CA ALA A 191 6.93 -14.45 4.14
C ALA A 191 5.54 -14.06 3.58
N MET A 192 4.51 -14.88 3.76
CA MET A 192 3.15 -14.49 3.38
C MET A 192 2.61 -13.28 4.19
N ASP A 193 3.09 -13.03 5.41
CA ASP A 193 2.79 -11.77 6.13
C ASP A 193 3.35 -10.54 5.41
N LYS A 194 4.52 -10.69 4.77
CA LYS A 194 5.19 -9.63 4.00
C LYS A 194 4.35 -9.20 2.79
N LEU A 195 3.76 -10.14 2.04
CA LEU A 195 2.84 -9.81 0.94
C LEU A 195 1.60 -9.02 1.39
N ASN A 196 1.11 -9.31 2.60
CA ASN A 196 -0.10 -8.70 3.15
C ASN A 196 0.15 -7.32 3.76
N THR A 197 1.42 -6.94 3.94
CA THR A 197 1.84 -5.69 4.55
C THR A 197 1.60 -4.49 3.62
N ASN A 198 1.97 -4.61 2.34
CA ASN A 198 1.89 -3.50 1.37
C ASN A 198 0.48 -2.91 1.26
N TYR A 199 -0.57 -3.71 1.44
CA TYR A 199 -1.98 -3.26 1.33
C TYR A 199 -2.51 -2.53 2.57
N LYS A 200 -2.00 -2.84 3.77
CA LYS A 200 -2.52 -2.25 5.02
C LYS A 200 -1.90 -0.89 5.34
N GLU A 201 -0.73 -0.61 4.77
CA GLU A 201 0.04 0.59 5.05
C GLU A 201 -0.41 1.77 4.17
N GLU A 202 -0.76 1.52 2.89
CA GLU A 202 -1.28 2.56 1.97
C GLU A 202 -2.41 3.41 2.60
N LYS A 203 -3.38 2.79 3.30
CA LYS A 203 -4.51 3.51 3.92
C LYS A 203 -4.17 4.27 5.21
N LYS A 204 -2.99 4.05 5.80
CA LYS A 204 -2.56 4.72 7.05
C LYS A 204 -1.71 5.96 6.78
N LEU A 205 -1.03 6.02 5.65
CA LEU A 205 -0.04 7.04 5.34
C LEU A 205 -0.68 8.40 5.03
N ASP A 206 -1.90 8.42 4.45
CA ASP A 206 -2.70 9.64 4.23
C ASP A 206 -3.05 10.42 5.51
N LYS A 207 -2.81 9.84 6.69
CA LYS A 207 -3.14 10.45 8.00
C LYS A 207 -1.90 10.87 8.79
N LEU A 208 -0.71 10.74 8.21
CA LEU A 208 0.54 10.99 8.91
C LEU A 208 0.73 12.51 9.08
N LYS A 209 0.55 12.99 10.31
CA LYS A 209 0.69 14.40 10.67
C LYS A 209 2.14 14.73 11.01
N ASN A 210 2.56 15.96 10.70
CA ASN A 210 3.84 16.53 11.09
C ASN A 210 3.92 16.61 12.63
N SER A 211 4.73 15.73 13.25
CA SER A 211 4.79 15.63 14.71
C SER A 211 5.38 16.87 15.38
N ILE A 212 6.21 17.64 14.68
CA ILE A 212 6.83 18.87 15.18
C ILE A 212 5.77 19.94 15.37
N LEU A 213 4.94 20.17 14.35
CA LEU A 213 3.84 21.13 14.43
C LEU A 213 2.78 20.71 15.44
N GLN A 214 2.48 19.40 15.54
CA GLN A 214 1.57 18.90 16.56
C GLN A 214 2.09 19.22 17.97
N ARG A 215 3.39 18.99 18.24
CA ARG A 215 4.01 19.32 19.53
C ARG A 215 3.95 20.82 19.84
N ILE A 216 4.15 21.67 18.83
CA ILE A 216 4.00 23.14 18.99
C ILE A 216 2.56 23.48 19.37
N ILE A 217 1.58 22.99 18.61
CA ILE A 217 0.15 23.25 18.87
C ILE A 217 -0.24 22.77 20.27
N GLU A 218 0.21 21.59 20.69
CA GLU A 218 -0.06 21.01 22.02
C GLU A 218 0.54 21.85 23.17
N GLN A 219 1.66 22.54 22.94
CA GLN A 219 2.26 23.44 23.93
C GLN A 219 1.59 24.82 23.97
N GLU A 220 0.96 25.24 22.89
CA GLU A 220 0.35 26.57 22.73
C GLU A 220 -1.16 26.61 23.04
N VAL A 221 -1.79 25.49 23.44
CA VAL A 221 -3.26 25.32 23.59
C VAL A 221 -3.96 26.40 24.44
N ASP A 222 -3.22 27.19 25.24
CA ASP A 222 -3.78 28.25 26.10
C ASP A 222 -3.20 29.66 25.84
N THR A 223 -2.51 29.89 24.71
CA THR A 223 -1.89 31.18 24.37
C THR A 223 -2.31 31.66 22.98
N SER A 224 -3.27 32.58 22.88
CA SER A 224 -3.54 33.29 21.61
C SER A 224 -3.91 34.76 21.80
N SER A 225 -2.99 35.64 21.39
CA SER A 225 -3.29 37.05 21.12
C SER A 225 -2.34 37.70 20.09
N VAL A 226 -1.69 36.93 19.20
CA VAL A 226 -0.72 37.47 18.23
C VAL A 226 -1.26 37.28 16.80
N SER A 227 -1.46 38.39 16.09
CA SER A 227 -1.77 38.40 14.66
C SER A 227 -0.49 38.37 13.83
N PHE A 228 -0.35 37.40 12.93
CA PHE A 228 0.77 37.29 12.00
C PHE A 228 0.58 38.18 10.76
N THR A 229 1.69 38.69 10.22
CA THR A 229 1.70 39.37 8.92
C THR A 229 1.58 38.37 7.76
N GLU A 230 1.24 38.83 6.54
CA GLU A 230 1.13 37.94 5.37
C GLU A 230 2.42 37.19 5.07
N THR A 231 3.58 37.85 5.17
CA THR A 231 4.89 37.21 4.97
C THR A 231 5.20 36.20 6.07
N GLU A 232 4.82 36.48 7.32
CA GLU A 232 4.95 35.52 8.42
C GLU A 232 4.09 34.28 8.20
N VAL A 233 2.86 34.43 7.71
CA VAL A 233 1.99 33.31 7.34
C VAL A 233 2.63 32.48 6.24
N LYS A 234 3.11 33.10 5.16
CA LYS A 234 3.81 32.39 4.07
C LYS A 234 5.08 31.67 4.56
N THR A 235 5.78 32.25 5.53
CA THR A 235 6.96 31.61 6.15
C THR A 235 6.56 30.37 6.94
N ILE A 236 5.49 30.46 7.73
CA ILE A 236 4.94 29.32 8.47
C ILE A 236 4.49 28.21 7.50
N ASP A 237 3.76 28.57 6.44
CA ASP A 237 3.29 27.61 5.43
C ASP A 237 4.48 26.89 4.77
N LEU A 238 5.52 27.62 4.37
CA LEU A 238 6.73 27.00 3.79
C LEU A 238 7.45 26.08 4.81
N LEU A 239 7.52 26.51 6.07
CA LEU A 239 8.12 25.73 7.14
C LEU A 239 7.32 24.49 7.50
N GLU A 240 6.01 24.46 7.26
CA GLU A 240 5.20 23.24 7.42
C GLU A 240 5.72 22.10 6.54
N TYR A 241 6.03 22.39 5.27
CA TYR A 241 6.63 21.41 4.35
C TYR A 241 8.03 21.01 4.81
N LEU A 242 8.90 21.98 5.11
CA LEU A 242 10.30 21.68 5.44
C LEU A 242 10.44 20.92 6.77
N THR A 243 9.65 21.29 7.79
CA THR A 243 9.64 20.56 9.06
C THR A 243 9.01 19.17 8.92
N ALA A 244 8.09 18.96 7.98
CA ALA A 244 7.58 17.62 7.67
C ALA A 244 8.72 16.71 7.18
N HIS A 245 9.62 17.19 6.32
CA HIS A 245 10.78 16.41 5.90
C HIS A 245 11.76 16.09 7.04
N ILE A 246 11.91 16.98 8.03
CA ILE A 246 12.68 16.66 9.25
C ILE A 246 12.01 15.49 10.01
N ASP A 247 10.69 15.53 10.19
CA ASP A 247 9.92 14.46 10.83
C ASP A 247 9.95 13.15 10.00
N PHE A 248 9.97 13.25 8.67
CA PHE A 248 10.09 12.11 7.77
C PHE A 248 11.43 11.40 7.93
N VAL A 249 12.53 12.16 7.91
CA VAL A 249 13.88 11.60 8.12
C VAL A 249 13.97 10.95 9.50
N LYS A 250 13.46 11.62 10.55
CA LYS A 250 13.35 11.05 11.91
C LYS A 250 12.68 9.68 11.92
N ARG A 251 11.57 9.51 11.18
CA ARG A 251 10.83 8.25 11.08
C ARG A 251 11.53 7.22 10.20
N LEU A 252 12.30 7.65 9.21
CA LEU A 252 13.05 6.78 8.30
C LEU A 252 14.27 6.16 8.98
N LEU A 253 14.98 6.88 9.85
CA LEU A 253 16.22 6.38 10.48
C LEU A 253 16.05 5.04 11.22
N PRO A 254 14.99 4.80 12.02
CA PRO A 254 14.73 3.49 12.62
C PRO A 254 14.56 2.35 11.60
N ILE A 255 13.95 2.62 10.44
CA ILE A 255 13.79 1.66 9.35
C ILE A 255 15.16 1.36 8.75
N TYR A 256 15.97 2.39 8.53
CA TYR A 256 17.34 2.26 8.04
C TYR A 256 18.21 1.43 8.99
N ILE A 257 18.19 1.71 10.29
CA ILE A 257 18.95 0.94 11.30
C ILE A 257 18.56 -0.54 11.25
N ARG A 258 17.27 -0.83 11.01
CA ARG A 258 16.78 -2.21 10.87
C ARG A 258 17.29 -2.85 9.58
N PHE A 259 17.21 -2.13 8.46
CA PHE A 259 17.79 -2.55 7.18
C PHE A 259 19.28 -2.88 7.31
N ASP A 260 20.09 -1.98 7.86
CA ASP A 260 21.53 -2.15 8.04
C ASP A 260 21.84 -3.44 8.82
N LYS A 261 21.15 -3.62 9.95
CA LYS A 261 21.27 -4.83 10.77
C LYS A 261 20.87 -6.08 9.98
N LEU A 262 19.78 -6.05 9.22
CA LEU A 262 19.31 -7.21 8.44
C LEU A 262 20.26 -7.58 7.32
N LEU A 263 20.63 -6.59 6.50
CA LEU A 263 21.55 -6.76 5.38
C LEU A 263 22.88 -7.36 5.87
N PHE A 264 23.43 -6.82 6.95
CA PHE A 264 24.65 -7.34 7.57
C PHE A 264 24.54 -8.81 7.98
N HIS A 265 23.41 -9.22 8.58
CA HIS A 265 23.21 -10.62 8.93
C HIS A 265 23.00 -11.52 7.70
N LYS A 266 22.26 -11.05 6.68
CA LYS A 266 22.06 -11.78 5.41
C LYS A 266 23.42 -12.02 4.72
N LEU A 267 24.25 -10.98 4.59
CA LEU A 267 25.59 -11.06 4.01
C LEU A 267 26.50 -12.01 4.79
N ARG A 268 26.46 -12.00 6.13
CA ARG A 268 27.22 -12.94 6.97
C ARG A 268 26.80 -14.40 6.77
N ILE A 269 25.50 -14.68 6.73
CA ILE A 269 24.99 -16.03 6.47
C ILE A 269 25.50 -16.52 5.09
N ASP A 270 25.52 -15.62 4.12
CA ASP A 270 25.96 -15.90 2.76
C ASP A 270 27.49 -15.86 2.56
N LYS A 271 28.25 -15.54 3.63
CA LYS A 271 29.72 -15.39 3.61
C LYS A 271 30.21 -14.35 2.59
N LEU A 272 29.48 -13.25 2.47
CA LEU A 272 29.78 -12.13 1.59
C LEU A 272 30.46 -10.97 2.35
N PRO A 273 31.17 -10.06 1.65
CA PRO A 273 31.68 -8.84 2.23
C PRO A 273 30.56 -8.05 2.92
N CYS A 274 30.87 -7.42 4.05
CA CYS A 274 29.92 -6.63 4.81
C CYS A 274 30.38 -5.16 4.82
N PRO A 275 29.46 -4.19 4.67
CA PRO A 275 29.79 -2.78 4.85
C PRO A 275 30.13 -2.48 6.32
N GLU A 276 30.85 -1.38 6.56
CA GLU A 276 30.99 -0.85 7.91
C GLU A 276 29.64 -0.27 8.37
N PRO A 277 29.12 -0.65 9.56
CA PRO A 277 27.85 -0.15 10.03
C PRO A 277 27.94 1.35 10.31
N GLY A 278 27.03 2.13 9.71
CA GLY A 278 26.92 3.56 9.98
C GLY A 278 26.44 3.85 11.41
N ASN A 279 26.94 4.93 12.03
CA ASN A 279 26.50 5.35 13.38
C ASN A 279 25.20 6.17 13.32
N ILE A 280 24.12 5.55 12.81
CA ILE A 280 22.85 6.23 12.51
C ILE A 280 22.06 6.56 13.79
N GLU A 281 22.18 5.71 14.82
CA GLU A 281 21.56 5.93 16.13
C GLU A 281 22.02 7.27 16.75
N SER A 282 23.29 7.64 16.56
CA SER A 282 23.82 8.93 17.00
C SER A 282 23.18 10.13 16.30
N ILE A 283 22.83 10.02 15.02
CA ILE A 283 22.25 11.12 14.23
C ILE A 283 20.85 11.46 14.77
N LEU A 284 20.06 10.43 15.09
CA LEU A 284 18.72 10.62 15.65
C LEU A 284 18.78 11.35 17.00
N ASP A 285 19.54 10.80 17.95
CA ASP A 285 19.52 11.25 19.36
C ASP A 285 20.28 12.57 19.60
N HIS A 286 21.36 12.82 18.84
CA HIS A 286 22.25 13.97 19.09
C HIS A 286 22.13 15.10 18.07
N VAL A 287 21.45 14.89 16.95
CA VAL A 287 21.32 15.90 15.88
C VAL A 287 19.86 16.24 15.62
N ILE A 288 19.01 15.25 15.31
CA ILE A 288 17.62 15.49 14.91
C ILE A 288 16.74 15.89 16.10
N GLU A 289 16.68 15.10 17.18
CA GLU A 289 15.82 15.44 18.33
C GLU A 289 16.17 16.80 18.97
N PRO A 290 17.45 17.14 19.22
CA PRO A 290 17.80 18.45 19.76
C PRO A 290 17.38 19.63 18.86
N PHE A 291 17.45 19.44 17.53
CA PHE A 291 16.99 20.43 16.56
C PHE A 291 15.47 20.61 16.62
N ILE A 292 14.73 19.50 16.66
CA ILE A 292 13.27 19.51 16.82
C ILE A 292 12.86 20.21 18.12
N ASP A 293 13.52 19.89 19.24
CA ASP A 293 13.22 20.51 20.52
C ASP A 293 13.44 22.03 20.48
N THR A 294 14.46 22.49 19.77
CA THR A 294 14.72 23.92 19.55
C THR A 294 13.57 24.59 18.77
N LEU A 295 13.05 23.93 17.73
CA LEU A 295 11.90 24.44 16.97
C LEU A 295 10.62 24.47 17.82
N VAL A 296 10.39 23.40 18.59
CA VAL A 296 9.21 23.27 19.46
C VAL A 296 9.20 24.35 20.53
N ILE A 297 10.34 24.62 21.18
CA ILE A 297 10.49 25.71 22.16
C ILE A 297 10.21 27.08 21.53
N GLY A 298 10.60 27.28 20.27
CA GLY A 298 10.35 28.51 19.54
C GLY A 298 8.86 28.77 19.26
N GLY A 299 8.04 27.72 19.19
CA GLY A 299 6.62 27.79 18.89
C GLY A 299 6.32 28.40 17.52
N THR A 300 5.05 28.70 17.27
CA THR A 300 4.55 29.29 16.02
C THR A 300 5.16 30.68 15.78
N VAL A 301 5.40 31.45 16.85
CA VAL A 301 6.09 32.76 16.76
C VAL A 301 7.56 32.61 16.33
N GLY A 302 8.24 31.55 16.77
CA GLY A 302 9.59 31.23 16.35
C GLY A 302 9.64 30.81 14.88
N LEU A 303 8.68 29.99 14.44
CA LEU A 303 8.55 29.59 13.03
C LEU A 303 8.30 30.79 12.11
N SER A 304 7.60 31.83 12.57
CA SER A 304 7.34 33.02 11.74
C SER A 304 8.58 33.84 11.37
N LYS A 305 9.76 33.52 11.92
CA LYS A 305 10.99 34.30 11.72
C LYS A 305 11.82 33.79 10.54
N ASP A 306 12.28 34.73 9.72
CA ASP A 306 13.20 34.50 8.59
C ASP A 306 14.47 33.72 8.97
N ARG A 307 15.04 34.02 10.14
CA ARG A 307 16.18 33.26 10.68
C ARG A 307 15.87 31.77 10.87
N THR A 308 14.65 31.45 11.32
CA THR A 308 14.20 30.07 11.51
C THR A 308 14.01 29.37 10.17
N TYR A 309 13.48 30.07 9.16
CA TYR A 309 13.43 29.57 7.78
C TYR A 309 14.82 29.13 7.28
N HIS A 310 15.81 30.01 7.35
CA HIS A 310 17.16 29.66 6.90
C HIS A 310 17.79 28.51 7.71
N LEU A 311 17.57 28.49 9.02
CA LEU A 311 18.04 27.41 9.89
C LEU A 311 17.43 26.06 9.51
N VAL A 312 16.10 26.01 9.30
CA VAL A 312 15.39 24.79 8.90
C VAL A 312 15.79 24.37 7.50
N PHE A 313 15.89 25.30 6.55
CA PHE A 313 16.36 25.03 5.19
C PHE A 313 17.74 24.35 5.20
N SER A 314 18.72 24.95 5.90
CA SER A 314 20.07 24.39 5.96
C SER A 314 20.07 23.01 6.60
N PHE A 315 19.29 22.81 7.66
CA PHE A 315 19.17 21.52 8.30
C PHE A 315 18.58 20.44 7.38
N VAL A 316 17.53 20.76 6.61
CA VAL A 316 16.97 19.84 5.61
C VAL A 316 17.99 19.50 4.52
N GLN A 317 18.76 20.49 4.05
CA GLN A 317 19.83 20.26 3.09
C GLN A 317 20.91 19.33 3.64
N ASP A 318 21.36 19.56 4.87
CA ASP A 318 22.35 18.71 5.54
C ASP A 318 21.85 17.28 5.71
N LEU A 319 20.58 17.08 6.10
CA LEU A 319 19.96 15.76 6.17
C LEU A 319 19.93 15.05 4.81
N ALA A 320 19.60 15.77 3.74
CA ALA A 320 19.55 15.20 2.40
C ALA A 320 20.94 14.73 1.92
N ILE A 321 21.99 15.53 2.20
CA ILE A 321 23.39 15.17 1.91
C ILE A 321 23.82 13.95 2.73
N GLU A 322 23.44 13.90 4.01
CA GLU A 322 23.77 12.79 4.89
C GLU A 322 23.10 11.50 4.42
N LEU A 323 21.81 11.53 4.06
CA LEU A 323 21.10 10.39 3.47
C LEU A 323 21.76 9.89 2.19
N PHE A 324 22.17 10.81 1.31
CA PHE A 324 22.87 10.48 0.07
C PHE A 324 24.24 9.82 0.35
N THR A 325 24.95 10.28 1.38
CA THR A 325 26.24 9.74 1.81
C THR A 325 26.08 8.35 2.41
N LEU A 326 25.11 8.17 3.32
CA LEU A 326 24.75 6.88 3.89
C LEU A 326 24.40 5.87 2.79
N ASN A 327 23.59 6.27 1.80
CA ASN A 327 23.18 5.41 0.69
C ASN A 327 24.39 4.86 -0.10
N LYS A 328 25.41 5.69 -0.36
CA LYS A 328 26.65 5.27 -1.05
C LYS A 328 27.44 4.19 -0.31
N ASN A 329 27.37 4.12 1.01
CA ASN A 329 28.13 3.14 1.81
C ASN A 329 27.73 1.69 1.55
N TYR A 330 26.53 1.47 1.00
CA TYR A 330 25.98 0.14 0.72
C TYR A 330 26.10 -0.26 -0.76
N HIS A 331 26.62 0.64 -1.60
CA HIS A 331 26.78 0.37 -3.02
C HIS A 331 27.72 -0.81 -3.27
N GLY A 332 27.27 -1.78 -4.07
CA GLY A 332 28.05 -2.97 -4.42
C GLY A 332 28.04 -4.10 -3.38
N PHE A 333 27.37 -3.93 -2.23
CA PHE A 333 27.22 -5.00 -1.24
C PHE A 333 25.99 -5.88 -1.48
N ILE A 334 24.96 -5.38 -2.18
CA ILE A 334 23.76 -6.15 -2.54
C ILE A 334 24.09 -7.05 -3.77
N PRO A 335 24.02 -8.39 -3.65
CA PRO A 335 24.41 -9.29 -4.73
C PRO A 335 23.37 -9.36 -5.86
N GLN A 336 23.79 -9.12 -7.10
CA GLN A 336 22.92 -9.18 -8.29
C GLN A 336 22.38 -10.60 -8.59
N ASN A 337 23.07 -11.65 -8.12
CA ASN A 337 22.75 -13.04 -8.44
C ASN A 337 21.79 -13.70 -7.42
N ARG A 338 21.27 -12.95 -6.43
CA ARG A 338 20.34 -13.46 -5.40
C ARG A 338 19.16 -12.50 -5.17
N PRO A 339 18.37 -12.20 -6.22
CA PRO A 339 17.37 -11.15 -6.16
C PRO A 339 16.21 -11.43 -5.19
N GLY A 340 15.90 -12.68 -4.83
CA GLY A 340 14.84 -12.95 -3.84
C GLY A 340 15.23 -12.45 -2.43
N ARG A 341 16.44 -12.79 -1.96
CA ARG A 341 16.91 -12.50 -0.59
C ARG A 341 17.16 -11.04 -0.32
N TYR A 342 17.61 -10.37 -1.38
CA TYR A 342 18.05 -8.99 -1.35
C TYR A 342 17.14 -8.06 -2.17
N GLY A 343 16.04 -8.55 -2.71
CA GLY A 343 15.16 -7.77 -3.59
C GLY A 343 14.52 -6.59 -2.88
N ASP A 344 14.03 -6.80 -1.64
CA ASP A 344 13.52 -5.70 -0.81
C ASP A 344 14.65 -4.81 -0.29
N ASP A 345 15.85 -5.36 -0.08
CA ASP A 345 17.02 -4.59 0.32
C ASP A 345 17.43 -3.61 -0.80
N GLU A 346 17.45 -4.08 -2.05
CA GLU A 346 17.71 -3.29 -3.25
C GLU A 346 16.60 -2.27 -3.51
N SER A 347 15.34 -2.69 -3.37
CA SER A 347 14.19 -1.79 -3.53
C SER A 347 14.22 -0.65 -2.51
N PHE A 348 14.45 -0.97 -1.23
CA PHE A 348 14.60 0.05 -0.18
C PHE A 348 15.78 0.98 -0.45
N TRP A 349 16.92 0.42 -0.84
CA TRP A 349 18.13 1.19 -1.17
C TRP A 349 17.89 2.18 -2.33
N ASN A 350 17.24 1.74 -3.41
CA ASN A 350 16.86 2.58 -4.53
C ASN A 350 15.85 3.66 -4.12
N SER A 351 14.84 3.31 -3.31
CA SER A 351 13.83 4.28 -2.83
C SER A 351 14.43 5.34 -1.91
N ILE A 352 15.41 5.00 -1.06
CA ILE A 352 16.13 6.01 -0.26
C ILE A 352 16.92 6.95 -1.16
N HIS A 353 17.53 6.41 -2.22
CA HIS A 353 18.31 7.21 -3.15
C HIS A 353 17.41 8.25 -3.82
N ALA A 354 16.27 7.81 -4.38
CA ALA A 354 15.28 8.67 -5.00
C ALA A 354 14.78 9.76 -4.03
N TYR A 355 14.41 9.38 -2.80
CA TYR A 355 13.98 10.33 -1.77
C TYR A 355 15.06 11.39 -1.48
N ALA A 356 16.31 10.98 -1.31
CA ALA A 356 17.41 11.90 -1.03
C ALA A 356 17.69 12.84 -2.23
N GLU A 357 17.63 12.32 -3.46
CA GLU A 357 17.78 13.13 -4.68
C GLU A 357 16.66 14.16 -4.81
N ASN A 358 15.40 13.76 -4.62
CA ASN A 358 14.25 14.66 -4.70
C ASN A 358 14.26 15.70 -3.57
N LEU A 359 14.70 15.33 -2.37
CA LEU A 359 14.90 16.29 -1.28
C LEU A 359 16.04 17.29 -1.60
N LEU A 360 17.15 16.84 -2.20
CA LEU A 360 18.19 17.74 -2.68
C LEU A 360 17.69 18.67 -3.79
N GLN A 361 16.89 18.18 -4.73
CA GLN A 361 16.26 19.00 -5.78
C GLN A 361 15.33 20.06 -5.18
N LEU A 362 14.55 19.71 -4.16
CA LEU A 362 13.73 20.66 -3.40
C LEU A 362 14.61 21.76 -2.78
N THR A 363 15.72 21.40 -2.13
CA THR A 363 16.64 22.42 -1.57
C THR A 363 17.28 23.28 -2.66
N TYR A 364 17.61 22.69 -3.81
CA TYR A 364 18.14 23.41 -4.96
C TYR A 364 17.13 24.41 -5.52
N PHE A 365 15.86 24.02 -5.61
CA PHE A 365 14.77 24.89 -6.01
C PHE A 365 14.70 26.14 -5.11
N LEU A 366 14.77 25.95 -3.79
CA LEU A 366 14.66 27.03 -2.80
C LEU A 366 15.82 28.03 -2.88
N GLN A 367 17.06 27.56 -3.10
CA GLN A 367 18.25 28.42 -3.13
C GLN A 367 18.57 29.02 -4.51
N ASN A 368 18.08 28.43 -5.60
CA ASN A 368 18.45 28.85 -6.95
C ASN A 368 17.96 30.28 -7.26
N SER A 369 18.87 31.13 -7.73
CA SER A 369 18.62 32.55 -8.03
C SER A 369 17.56 32.79 -9.12
N SER A 370 17.41 31.87 -10.07
CA SER A 370 16.35 31.95 -11.09
C SER A 370 15.01 31.38 -10.60
N LYS A 371 15.00 30.63 -9.50
CA LYS A 371 13.80 30.03 -8.88
C LYS A 371 13.47 30.68 -7.54
N GLY A 372 13.65 30.00 -6.40
CA GLY A 372 13.24 30.50 -5.10
C GLY A 372 14.08 31.67 -4.60
N ALA A 373 15.40 31.65 -4.81
CA ALA A 373 16.35 32.64 -4.29
C ALA A 373 16.18 32.96 -2.79
N HIS A 374 15.69 32.00 -2.00
CA HIS A 374 15.26 32.17 -0.61
C HIS A 374 14.13 33.20 -0.37
N ASP A 375 13.46 33.68 -1.42
CA ASP A 375 12.35 34.62 -1.30
C ASP A 375 11.05 33.85 -1.03
N VAL A 376 10.65 33.82 0.25
CA VAL A 376 9.42 33.17 0.71
C VAL A 376 8.17 33.70 0.01
N ASN A 377 8.10 35.00 -0.28
CA ASN A 377 6.93 35.58 -0.94
C ASN A 377 6.83 35.12 -2.39
N ARG A 378 7.96 34.94 -3.06
CA ARG A 378 8.04 34.38 -4.41
C ARG A 378 7.72 32.89 -4.43
N ILE A 379 8.28 32.12 -3.49
CA ILE A 379 8.09 30.67 -3.38
C ILE A 379 6.64 30.34 -3.07
N MET A 380 6.06 30.96 -2.04
CA MET A 380 4.67 30.74 -1.61
C MET A 380 3.65 31.63 -2.33
N GLY A 381 4.08 32.32 -3.39
CA GLY A 381 3.26 33.12 -4.29
C GLY A 381 3.36 32.56 -5.71
N ASP A 382 4.15 33.22 -6.55
CA ASP A 382 4.24 32.94 -7.99
C ASP A 382 4.73 31.53 -8.33
N LEU A 383 5.53 30.91 -7.46
CA LEU A 383 6.13 29.60 -7.70
C LEU A 383 5.51 28.46 -6.86
N LYS A 384 4.38 28.72 -6.21
CA LYS A 384 3.80 27.79 -5.23
C LYS A 384 3.48 26.42 -5.84
N GLU A 385 2.85 26.38 -7.01
CA GLU A 385 2.50 25.12 -7.67
C GLU A 385 3.74 24.30 -8.05
N GLU A 386 4.79 24.94 -8.57
CA GLU A 386 6.05 24.25 -8.92
C GLU A 386 6.77 23.72 -7.66
N PHE A 387 6.73 24.49 -6.57
CA PHE A 387 7.25 24.06 -5.28
C PHE A 387 6.48 22.86 -4.72
N GLU A 388 5.15 22.93 -4.69
CA GLU A 388 4.29 21.85 -4.19
C GLU A 388 4.43 20.58 -5.03
N GLN A 389 4.65 20.69 -6.34
CA GLN A 389 4.94 19.53 -7.18
C GLN A 389 6.26 18.86 -6.78
N ALA A 390 7.35 19.63 -6.67
CA ALA A 390 8.65 19.10 -6.27
C ALA A 390 8.63 18.50 -4.84
N GLU A 391 7.88 19.12 -3.94
CA GLU A 391 7.69 18.60 -2.59
C GLU A 391 6.86 17.31 -2.58
N ASN A 392 5.81 17.23 -3.42
CA ASN A 392 4.97 16.04 -3.50
C ASN A 392 5.75 14.82 -4.01
N GLU A 393 6.67 15.01 -4.97
CA GLU A 393 7.57 13.95 -5.44
C GLU A 393 8.42 13.37 -4.29
N ALA A 394 9.07 14.25 -3.50
CA ALA A 394 9.84 13.81 -2.34
C ALA A 394 8.96 13.18 -1.25
N ARG A 395 7.74 13.69 -1.06
CA ARG A 395 6.78 13.14 -0.09
C ARG A 395 6.31 11.74 -0.48
N GLU A 396 5.99 11.51 -1.75
CA GLU A 396 5.57 10.20 -2.25
C GLU A 396 6.68 9.15 -2.07
N ASP A 397 7.93 9.50 -2.32
CA ASP A 397 9.08 8.61 -2.05
C ASP A 397 9.18 8.23 -0.57
N PHE A 398 8.99 9.19 0.35
CA PHE A 398 8.95 8.89 1.78
C PHE A 398 7.83 7.90 2.13
N PHE A 399 6.62 8.08 1.58
CA PHE A 399 5.52 7.15 1.85
C PHE A 399 5.79 5.74 1.32
N ASN A 400 6.43 5.64 0.15
CA ASN A 400 6.88 4.36 -0.38
C ASN A 400 7.90 3.68 0.55
N LEU A 401 8.76 4.46 1.22
CA LEU A 401 9.74 3.95 2.18
C LEU A 401 9.12 3.42 3.48
N MET A 402 7.98 3.96 3.92
CA MET A 402 7.36 3.55 5.18
C MET A 402 6.89 2.08 5.18
N VAL A 403 6.49 1.57 4.02
CA VAL A 403 6.07 0.17 3.84
C VAL A 403 7.16 -0.82 4.29
N PHE A 404 8.43 -0.40 4.19
CA PHE A 404 9.57 -1.24 4.58
C PHE A 404 9.69 -1.48 6.08
N GLU A 405 9.04 -0.68 6.94
CA GLU A 405 9.07 -0.90 8.39
C GLU A 405 8.61 -2.32 8.74
N LYS A 406 7.46 -2.71 8.16
CA LYS A 406 6.82 -4.01 8.37
C LYS A 406 7.46 -5.11 7.54
N ILE A 407 7.92 -4.81 6.33
CA ILE A 407 8.71 -5.76 5.52
C ILE A 407 9.94 -6.21 6.31
N PHE A 408 10.73 -5.26 6.83
CA PHE A 408 11.93 -5.57 7.59
C PHE A 408 11.63 -6.21 8.95
N GLU A 409 10.48 -5.94 9.56
CA GLU A 409 10.05 -6.69 10.73
C GLU A 409 9.77 -8.17 10.40
N CYS A 410 9.20 -8.46 9.23
CA CYS A 410 9.02 -9.83 8.73
C CYS A 410 10.38 -10.48 8.44
N ASP A 411 11.27 -9.80 7.72
CA ASP A 411 12.61 -10.30 7.39
C ASP A 411 13.42 -10.62 8.67
N LYS A 412 13.28 -9.81 9.72
CA LYS A 412 13.90 -10.09 11.03
C LYS A 412 13.40 -11.39 11.64
N ARG A 413 12.10 -11.68 11.54
CA ARG A 413 11.52 -12.93 12.04
C ARG A 413 12.01 -14.13 11.23
N ILE A 414 12.06 -13.98 9.90
CA ILE A 414 12.60 -14.98 8.96
C ILE A 414 14.06 -15.30 9.32
N LEU A 415 14.90 -14.27 9.40
CA LEU A 415 16.33 -14.42 9.68
C LEU A 415 16.59 -15.03 11.06
N LYS A 416 15.84 -14.63 12.09
CA LYS A 416 15.92 -15.23 13.43
C LYS A 416 15.59 -16.72 13.42
N HIS A 417 14.61 -17.13 12.61
CA HIS A 417 14.24 -18.53 12.45
C HIS A 417 15.32 -19.33 11.71
N GLN A 418 15.84 -18.81 10.60
CA GLN A 418 16.97 -19.41 9.87
C GLN A 418 18.20 -19.59 10.76
N LEU A 419 18.57 -18.57 11.55
CA LEU A 419 19.70 -18.65 12.47
C LEU A 419 19.50 -19.73 13.55
N ARG A 420 18.26 -19.91 14.05
CA ARG A 420 17.96 -20.98 15.01
C ARG A 420 18.14 -22.35 14.38
N GLN A 421 17.70 -22.55 13.14
CA GLN A 421 17.92 -23.82 12.44
C GLN A 421 19.41 -24.10 12.24
N ILE A 422 20.19 -23.09 11.85
CA ILE A 422 21.65 -23.25 11.68
C ILE A 422 22.34 -23.59 13.02
N LEU A 423 21.92 -22.97 14.13
CA LEU A 423 22.54 -23.14 15.44
C LEU A 423 22.10 -24.42 16.19
N PHE A 424 20.88 -24.89 15.96
CA PHE A 424 20.28 -26.00 16.73
C PHE A 424 19.90 -27.22 15.89
N GLY A 425 19.86 -27.11 14.56
CA GLY A 425 19.47 -28.18 13.63
C GLY A 425 20.54 -29.24 13.38
N ASN A 426 21.81 -29.01 13.77
CA ASN A 426 22.89 -30.00 13.68
C ASN A 426 22.99 -30.89 14.94
N ARG A 427 21.94 -31.00 15.75
CA ARG A 427 21.95 -31.85 16.97
C ARG A 427 21.20 -33.18 16.84
N ASP A 428 20.56 -33.42 15.69
CA ASP A 428 19.79 -34.65 15.43
C ASP A 428 20.28 -35.41 14.17
N GLU A 429 21.58 -35.35 13.86
CA GLU A 429 22.26 -36.32 12.98
C GLU A 429 23.24 -37.21 13.77
#